data_AF-A0A7X6SYY2-F1
#
_entry.id   AF-A0A7X6SYY2-F1
#
_cell.length_a   1.000
_cell.length_b   1.000
_cell.length_c   1.000
_cell.angle_alpha   90.00
_cell.angle_beta   90.00
_cell.angle_gamma   90.00
#
_symmetry.space_group_name_H-M   'P 1'
#
loop_
_entity.id
_entity.type
_entity.pdbx_description
1 polymer ?
#
loop_
_entity_poly.entity_id
_entity_poly.type
_entity_poly.pdbx_seq_one_letter_code
_entity_poly.pdbx_strand_id
1 'polypeptide(L)'
;GVEKTDIKEEIEKRFGYSLGRNIDEIRKSYSFDVSCQGTVPEAIICFLESGSYEDAIRNAISIGGDSDTIACITGGISEAFYGPVPDDINKKVEEILPPELMRPVRSFYDRYMMSSMH
;
A
#
# COMPACT_ATOMS: atom_id res chain seq x y z
N GLY A 1 -6.20 14.96 -11.05
CA GLY A 1 -5.35 13.92 -10.46
C GLY A 1 -5.00 12.93 -11.54
N VAL A 2 -4.12 11.98 -11.25
CA VAL A 2 -3.95 10.77 -12.08
C VAL A 2 -5.02 9.79 -11.62
N GLU A 3 -5.74 9.15 -12.54
CA GLU A 3 -6.74 8.15 -12.17
C GLU A 3 -6.08 6.80 -11.93
N LYS A 4 -6.70 5.94 -11.10
CA LYS A 4 -6.16 4.60 -10.82
C LYS A 4 -6.05 3.73 -12.07
N THR A 5 -6.91 3.96 -13.06
CA THR A 5 -6.85 3.32 -14.37
C THR A 5 -5.54 3.65 -15.09
N ASP A 6 -5.09 4.91 -15.03
CA ASP A 6 -3.84 5.33 -15.66
C ASP A 6 -2.63 4.69 -14.96
N ILE A 7 -2.67 4.61 -13.62
CA ILE A 7 -1.64 3.93 -12.81
C ILE A 7 -1.57 2.45 -13.19
N LYS A 8 -2.71 1.79 -13.29
CA LYS A 8 -2.78 0.39 -13.72
C LYS A 8 -2.16 0.19 -15.10
N GLU A 9 -2.60 0.95 -16.10
CA GLU A 9 -2.12 0.82 -17.48
C GLU A 9 -0.60 1.04 -17.59
N GLU A 10 -0.06 2.05 -16.91
CA GLU A 10 1.37 2.33 -16.93
C GLU A 10 2.18 1.20 -16.27
N ILE A 11 1.70 0.64 -15.15
CA ILE A 11 2.37 -0.46 -14.47
C ILE A 11 2.34 -1.74 -15.32
N GLU A 12 1.19 -2.10 -15.89
CA GLU A 12 1.05 -3.26 -16.78
C GLU A 12 1.98 -3.11 -18.00
N LYS A 13 2.02 -1.93 -18.62
CA LYS A 13 2.86 -1.64 -19.78
C LYS A 13 4.36 -1.67 -19.46
N ARG A 14 4.77 -1.10 -18.33
CA ARG A 14 6.20 -0.92 -17.99
C ARG A 14 6.83 -2.17 -17.39
N PHE A 15 6.07 -2.93 -16.61
CA PHE A 15 6.58 -4.07 -15.84
C PHE A 15 5.99 -5.42 -16.27
N GLY A 16 4.95 -5.44 -17.10
CA GLY A 16 4.33 -6.68 -17.58
C GLY A 16 3.50 -7.41 -16.52
N TYR A 17 3.11 -6.72 -15.45
CA TYR A 17 2.23 -7.31 -14.43
C TYR A 17 0.81 -7.50 -14.95
N SER A 18 0.10 -8.48 -14.40
CA SER A 18 -1.32 -8.71 -14.68
C SER A 18 -2.15 -8.19 -13.50
N LEU A 19 -2.78 -7.03 -13.68
CA LEU A 19 -3.57 -6.33 -12.66
C LEU A 19 -5.08 -6.38 -13.00
N GLY A 20 -5.49 -7.32 -13.85
CA GLY A 20 -6.87 -7.55 -14.27
C GLY A 20 -7.72 -8.36 -13.27
N ARG A 21 -7.09 -8.96 -12.26
CA ARG A 21 -7.77 -9.78 -11.24
C ARG A 21 -8.47 -8.89 -10.22
N ASN A 22 -9.60 -9.35 -9.67
CA ASN A 22 -10.26 -8.69 -8.55
C ASN A 22 -9.80 -9.27 -7.21
N ILE A 23 -10.01 -8.52 -6.12
CA ILE A 23 -9.64 -8.96 -4.77
C ILE A 23 -10.34 -10.26 -4.38
N ASP A 24 -11.59 -10.46 -4.76
CA ASP A 24 -12.37 -11.63 -4.35
C ASP A 24 -11.87 -12.94 -4.98
N GLU A 25 -11.28 -12.86 -6.18
CA GLU A 25 -10.55 -13.96 -6.81
C GLU A 25 -9.26 -14.26 -6.06
N ILE A 26 -8.50 -13.22 -5.71
CA ILE A 26 -7.24 -13.36 -4.95
C ILE A 26 -7.52 -14.03 -3.61
N ARG A 27 -8.54 -13.60 -2.85
CA ARG A 27 -8.91 -14.20 -1.55
C ARG A 27 -9.18 -15.70 -1.63
N LYS A 28 -9.65 -16.20 -2.77
CA LYS A 28 -9.99 -17.63 -2.95
C LYS A 28 -8.79 -18.50 -3.28
N SER A 29 -7.80 -17.95 -3.97
CA SER A 29 -6.69 -18.73 -4.54
C SER A 29 -5.33 -18.39 -3.96
N TYR A 30 -5.18 -17.27 -3.25
CA TYR A 30 -3.87 -16.81 -2.81
C TYR A 30 -3.37 -17.62 -1.62
N SER A 31 -2.21 -18.22 -1.80
CA SER A 31 -1.40 -18.84 -0.76
C SER A 31 -0.08 -18.10 -0.70
N PHE A 32 0.45 -17.87 0.51
CA PHE A 32 1.73 -17.21 0.76
C PHE A 32 2.79 -17.47 -0.33
N ASP A 33 3.19 -16.42 -1.05
CA ASP A 33 4.24 -16.44 -2.07
C ASP A 33 5.32 -15.41 -1.70
N VAL A 34 6.55 -15.88 -1.55
CA VAL A 34 7.73 -15.07 -1.19
C VAL A 34 8.38 -14.36 -2.37
N SER A 35 7.94 -14.67 -3.59
CA SER A 35 8.49 -14.07 -4.79
C SER A 35 7.88 -12.70 -5.04
N CYS A 36 8.70 -11.75 -5.50
CA CYS A 36 8.21 -10.41 -5.85
C CYS A 36 7.07 -10.46 -6.90
N GLN A 37 7.06 -11.48 -7.77
CA GLN A 37 6.03 -11.66 -8.79
C GLN A 37 4.68 -12.13 -8.20
N GLY A 38 4.69 -12.81 -7.06
CA GLY A 38 3.48 -13.19 -6.33
C GLY A 38 3.00 -12.16 -5.31
N THR A 39 3.87 -11.27 -4.84
CA THR A 39 3.53 -10.28 -3.80
C THR A 39 3.19 -8.89 -4.35
N VAL A 40 3.95 -8.40 -5.33
CA VAL A 40 3.84 -7.01 -5.82
C VAL A 40 2.52 -6.75 -6.55
N PRO A 41 2.08 -7.59 -7.52
CA PRO A 41 0.82 -7.32 -8.22
C PRO A 41 -0.37 -7.35 -7.26
N GLU A 42 -0.33 -8.20 -6.24
CA GLU A 42 -1.38 -8.42 -5.25
C GLU A 42 -1.53 -7.18 -4.35
N ALA A 43 -0.41 -6.60 -3.92
CA ALA A 43 -0.39 -5.32 -3.20
C ALA A 43 -0.94 -4.17 -4.07
N ILE A 44 -0.56 -4.12 -5.36
CA ILE A 44 -1.05 -3.10 -6.28
C ILE A 44 -2.55 -3.25 -6.51
N ILE A 45 -3.06 -4.48 -6.67
CA ILE A 45 -4.50 -4.74 -6.82
C ILE A 45 -5.26 -4.33 -5.54
N CYS A 46 -4.73 -4.59 -4.36
CA CYS A 46 -5.32 -4.13 -3.09
C CYS A 46 -5.49 -2.61 -3.05
N PHE A 47 -4.49 -1.88 -3.54
CA PHE A 47 -4.58 -0.43 -3.72
C PHE A 47 -5.61 -0.05 -4.79
N LEU A 48 -5.58 -0.66 -5.98
CA LEU A 48 -6.43 -0.30 -7.10
C LEU A 48 -7.93 -0.43 -6.76
N GLU A 49 -8.29 -1.52 -6.06
CA GLU A 49 -9.67 -1.84 -5.65
C GLU A 49 -10.14 -1.10 -4.38
N SER A 50 -9.28 -0.30 -3.74
CA SER A 50 -9.65 0.42 -2.52
C SER A 50 -10.37 1.75 -2.78
N GLY A 51 -11.09 2.28 -1.79
CA GLY A 51 -11.64 3.65 -1.82
C GLY A 51 -10.91 4.65 -0.90
N SER A 52 -10.04 4.16 -0.01
CA SER A 52 -9.30 4.97 0.96
C SER A 52 -8.04 4.24 1.44
N TYR A 53 -7.18 4.94 2.18
CA TYR A 53 -5.99 4.33 2.80
C TYR A 53 -6.35 3.12 3.69
N GLU A 54 -7.30 3.30 4.62
CA GLU A 54 -7.69 2.23 5.55
C GLU A 54 -8.29 1.05 4.79
N ASP A 55 -9.12 1.31 3.78
CA ASP A 55 -9.71 0.28 2.94
C ASP A 55 -8.63 -0.51 2.17
N ALA A 56 -7.60 0.15 1.66
CA ALA A 56 -6.46 -0.51 1.02
C ALA A 56 -5.70 -1.45 1.96
N ILE A 57 -5.45 -1.00 3.20
CA ILE A 57 -4.80 -1.82 4.23
C ILE A 57 -5.69 -3.01 4.63
N ARG A 58 -7.01 -2.79 4.79
CA ARG A 58 -7.96 -3.87 5.07
C ARG A 58 -8.00 -4.90 3.94
N ASN A 59 -7.94 -4.46 2.69
CA ASN A 59 -7.84 -5.32 1.53
C ASN A 59 -6.56 -6.18 1.58
N ALA A 60 -5.40 -5.56 1.80
CA ALA A 60 -4.12 -6.26 1.93
C ALA A 60 -4.11 -7.32 3.04
N ILE A 61 -4.69 -7.01 4.21
CA ILE A 61 -4.82 -7.98 5.31
C ILE A 61 -5.80 -9.10 4.93
N SER A 62 -6.91 -8.77 4.26
CA SER A 62 -7.97 -9.74 3.95
C SER A 62 -7.56 -10.83 2.96
N ILE A 63 -6.57 -10.57 2.10
CA ILE A 63 -6.07 -11.57 1.14
C ILE A 63 -5.11 -12.58 1.77
N GLY A 64 -4.66 -12.35 3.00
CA GLY A 64 -3.80 -13.27 3.75
C GLY A 64 -2.41 -13.42 3.15
N GLY A 65 -1.76 -14.56 3.40
CA GLY A 65 -0.39 -14.82 2.97
C GLY A 65 0.62 -13.92 3.68
N ASP A 66 1.48 -13.24 2.92
CA ASP A 66 2.49 -12.31 3.45
C ASP A 66 1.86 -10.91 3.65
N SER A 67 0.86 -10.86 4.53
CA SER A 67 0.07 -9.65 4.73
C SER A 67 0.93 -8.48 5.21
N ASP A 68 2.02 -8.72 5.93
CA ASP A 68 2.95 -7.67 6.38
C ASP A 68 3.64 -7.00 5.18
N THR A 69 4.22 -7.80 4.26
CA THR A 69 4.86 -7.26 3.06
C THR A 69 3.84 -6.61 2.12
N ILE A 70 2.68 -7.23 1.91
CA ILE A 70 1.62 -6.72 1.04
C ILE A 70 1.08 -5.39 1.59
N ALA A 71 0.79 -5.32 2.89
CA ALA A 71 0.28 -4.10 3.52
C ALA A 71 1.31 -2.98 3.51
N CYS A 72 2.60 -3.29 3.67
CA CYS A 72 3.68 -2.30 3.57
C CYS A 72 3.73 -1.64 2.18
N ILE A 73 3.70 -2.45 1.10
CA ILE A 73 3.69 -1.94 -0.28
C ILE A 73 2.39 -1.18 -0.56
N THR A 74 1.25 -1.79 -0.21
CA THR A 74 -0.09 -1.20 -0.42
C THR A 74 -0.21 0.14 0.29
N GLY A 75 0.26 0.24 1.53
CA GLY A 75 0.24 1.44 2.35
C GLY A 75 1.06 2.57 1.74
N GLY A 76 2.29 2.29 1.30
CA GLY A 76 3.14 3.30 0.66
C GLY A 76 2.53 3.89 -0.62
N ILE A 77 1.92 3.04 -1.47
CA ILE A 77 1.20 3.51 -2.66
C ILE A 77 -0.05 4.32 -2.27
N SER A 78 -0.79 3.83 -1.28
CA SER A 78 -2.04 4.44 -0.82
C SER A 78 -1.81 5.82 -0.19
N GLU A 79 -0.76 5.99 0.61
CA GLU A 79 -0.40 7.29 1.18
C GLU A 79 -0.01 8.30 0.09
N ALA A 80 0.76 7.87 -0.91
CA ALA A 80 1.14 8.74 -2.02
C ALA A 80 -0.07 9.19 -2.86
N PHE A 81 -1.11 8.35 -2.97
CA PHE A 81 -2.30 8.62 -3.77
C PHE A 81 -3.41 9.35 -3.01
N TYR A 82 -3.78 8.86 -1.82
CA TYR A 82 -4.88 9.41 -1.02
C TYR A 82 -4.45 10.57 -0.11
N GLY A 83 -3.15 10.76 0.10
CA GLY A 83 -2.62 11.68 1.09
C GLY A 83 -2.26 10.97 2.41
N PRO A 84 -1.97 11.75 3.47
CA PRO A 84 -1.37 11.23 4.69
C PRO A 84 -2.20 10.13 5.35
N VAL A 85 -1.51 9.23 6.05
CA VAL A 85 -2.12 8.18 6.88
C VAL A 85 -3.13 8.79 7.86
N PRO A 86 -4.34 8.20 8.04
CA PRO A 86 -5.31 8.64 9.03
C PRO A 86 -4.73 8.79 10.44
N ASP A 87 -5.06 9.88 11.12
CA ASP A 87 -4.47 10.25 12.42
C ASP A 87 -4.62 9.18 13.50
N ASP A 88 -5.75 8.48 13.53
CA ASP A 88 -6.04 7.42 14.49
C ASP A 88 -5.12 6.20 14.27
N ILE A 89 -4.91 5.82 13.01
CA ILE A 89 -3.95 4.76 12.64
C ILE A 89 -2.53 5.22 12.99
N ASN A 90 -2.15 6.44 12.60
CA ASN A 90 -0.80 6.96 12.82
C ASN A 90 -0.48 7.04 14.32
N LYS A 91 -1.39 7.59 15.14
CA LYS A 91 -1.24 7.62 16.60
C LYS A 91 -1.05 6.22 17.18
N LYS A 92 -1.79 5.24 16.67
CA LYS A 92 -1.65 3.86 17.16
C LYS A 92 -0.29 3.27 16.81
N VAL A 93 0.22 3.56 15.62
CA VAL A 93 1.57 3.16 15.19
C VAL A 93 2.63 3.80 16.09
N GLU A 94 2.49 5.09 16.42
CA GLU A 94 3.42 5.79 17.33
C GLU A 94 3.42 5.24 18.77
N GLU A 95 2.28 4.73 19.25
CA GLU A 95 2.19 4.06 20.56
C GLU A 95 2.88 2.70 20.59
N ILE A 96 2.89 1.98 19.45
CA ILE A 96 3.39 0.61 19.36
C ILE A 96 4.87 0.59 18.98
N LEU A 97 5.30 1.44 18.05
CA LEU A 97 6.64 1.40 17.50
C LEU A 97 7.67 2.01 18.46
N PRO A 98 8.79 1.31 18.71
CA PRO A 98 9.90 1.88 19.47
C PRO A 98 10.41 3.21 18.87
N PRO A 99 10.82 4.19 19.71
CA PRO A 99 11.26 5.50 19.24
C PRO A 99 12.40 5.47 18.21
N GLU A 100 13.27 4.47 18.25
CA GLU A 100 14.37 4.27 17.29
C GLU A 100 13.89 3.95 15.88
N LEU A 101 12.74 3.26 15.72
CA LEU A 101 12.14 2.98 14.42
C LEU A 101 11.31 4.16 13.92
N MET A 102 10.73 4.94 14.83
CA MET A 102 9.97 6.15 14.48
C MET A 102 10.84 7.33 14.03
N ARG A 103 12.09 7.43 14.52
CA ARG A 103 13.03 8.50 14.13
C ARG A 103 13.26 8.61 12.62
N PRO A 104 13.64 7.55 11.89
CA PRO A 104 13.84 7.64 10.44
C PRO A 104 12.54 7.94 9.69
N VAL A 105 11.40 7.42 10.16
CA VAL A 105 10.07 7.71 9.60
C VAL A 105 9.77 9.21 9.70
N ARG A 106 9.90 9.81 10.88
CA ARG A 106 9.69 11.25 11.09
C ARG A 106 10.65 12.10 10.25
N SER A 107 11.93 11.73 10.22
CA SER A 107 12.94 12.43 9.40
C SER A 107 12.60 12.40 7.90
N PHE A 108 11.99 11.33 7.43
CA PHE A 108 11.51 11.22 6.05
C PHE A 108 10.34 12.17 5.80
N TYR A 109 9.33 12.19 6.67
CA TYR A 109 8.21 13.13 6.58
C TYR A 109 8.67 14.60 6.63
N ASP A 110 9.55 14.95 7.56
CA ASP A 110 10.08 16.31 7.69
C ASP A 110 10.79 16.77 6.42
N ARG A 111 11.53 15.87 5.77
CA ARG A 111 12.31 16.19 4.56
C ARG A 111 11.46 16.27 3.29
N TYR A 112 10.50 15.36 3.12
CA TYR A 112 9.83 15.16 1.83
C TYR A 112 8.34 15.52 1.82
N MET A 113 7.68 15.58 2.98
CA MET A 113 6.25 15.83 3.08
C MET A 113 5.95 17.24 3.61
N MET A 114 6.80 17.81 4.47
CA MET A 114 6.61 19.19 4.98
C MET A 114 7.05 20.30 4.01
N SER A 115 7.85 20.01 2.98
CA SER A 115 8.20 21.01 1.94
C SER A 115 7.06 21.31 0.96
N SER A 116 5.96 20.55 0.98
CA SER A 116 4.82 20.74 0.06
C SER A 116 3.75 21.70 0.60
N MET A 117 3.99 22.36 1.75
CA MET A 117 3.08 23.33 2.37
C MET A 117 3.60 24.78 2.33
N HIS A 118 4.55 25.13 1.45
CA HIS A 118 5.00 26.52 1.22
C HIS A 118 4.90 26.92 -0.25
#